data_AF-A0A9E2Z7K4-F1
#
_entry.id   AF-A0A9E2Z7K4-F1
#
_cell.length_a   1.000
_cell.length_b   1.000
_cell.length_c   1.000
_cell.angle_alpha   90.00
_cell.angle_beta   90.00
_cell.angle_gamma   90.00
#
_symmetry.space_group_name_H-M   'P 1'
#
loop_
_entity.id
_entity.type
_entity.pdbx_description
1 polymer ?
#
loop_
_entity_poly.entity_id
_entity_poly.type
_entity_poly.pdbx_seq_one_letter_code
_entity_poly.pdbx_strand_id
1 'polypeptide(L)'
;MSTGTDAVAADHHMAVDLVSLRRKRVLIVVANPTTATTVGWSVGFWGAELTHPYYELTERGFEVTIASPDGLPVRMDSLSDPRDASKWSAGDSITMGFGNTPG
;
A
#
# COMPACT_ATOMS: atom_id res chain seq x y z
N MET A 1 -35.62 24.54 -27.52
CA MET A 1 -34.27 24.75 -26.96
C MET A 1 -34.39 24.96 -25.47
N SER A 2 -34.19 23.92 -24.66
CA SER A 2 -34.11 24.02 -23.20
C SER A 2 -32.65 23.88 -22.81
N THR A 3 -32.14 24.89 -22.10
CA THR A 3 -30.75 25.05 -21.68
C THR A 3 -30.40 24.10 -20.53
N GLY A 4 -29.13 23.71 -20.49
CA GLY A 4 -28.60 22.55 -19.77
C GLY A 4 -28.62 22.61 -18.25
N THR A 5 -28.80 21.44 -17.66
CA THR A 5 -28.51 21.09 -16.27
C THR A 5 -27.25 20.24 -16.26
N ASP A 6 -26.07 20.87 -16.31
CA ASP A 6 -24.78 20.19 -16.15
C ASP A 6 -23.83 21.04 -15.28
N ALA A 7 -24.18 21.22 -14.01
CA ALA A 7 -23.30 21.91 -13.06
C ALA A 7 -23.49 21.41 -11.62
N VAL A 8 -23.44 20.09 -11.38
CA VAL A 8 -23.21 19.53 -10.03
C VAL A 8 -22.27 18.32 -10.10
N ALA A 9 -21.16 18.43 -10.83
CA ALA A 9 -20.16 17.36 -10.93
C ALA A 9 -18.72 17.87 -10.93
N ALA A 10 -18.43 18.94 -10.18
CA ALA A 10 -17.08 19.45 -10.05
C ALA A 10 -16.88 20.04 -8.65
N ASP A 11 -16.67 19.16 -7.65
CA ASP A 11 -15.54 19.31 -6.73
C ASP A 11 -15.37 18.05 -5.84
N HIS A 12 -14.57 17.09 -6.30
CA HIS A 12 -13.97 16.05 -5.46
C HIS A 12 -12.47 16.33 -5.30
N HIS A 13 -12.06 17.60 -5.23
CA HIS A 13 -10.68 17.92 -4.96
C HIS A 13 -10.35 17.48 -3.54
N MET A 14 -9.50 16.45 -3.44
CA MET A 14 -8.71 16.16 -2.26
C MET A 14 -7.98 17.46 -1.90
N ALA A 15 -8.56 18.24 -0.99
CA ALA A 15 -7.95 19.44 -0.46
C ALA A 15 -6.78 18.99 0.43
N VAL A 16 -5.59 18.95 -0.16
CA VAL A 16 -4.37 18.88 0.64
C VAL A 16 -4.34 20.16 1.45
N ASP A 17 -4.59 20.05 2.76
CA ASP A 17 -4.41 21.15 3.70
C ASP A 17 -2.92 21.47 3.79
N LEU A 18 -2.45 22.28 2.84
CA LEU A 18 -1.08 22.76 2.75
C LEU A 18 -0.85 23.85 3.80
N VAL A 19 -0.95 23.49 5.08
CA VAL A 19 -0.46 24.33 6.19
C VAL A 19 1.06 24.51 6.08
N SER A 20 1.74 23.63 5.33
CA SER A 20 3.17 23.68 5.05
C SER A 20 3.48 23.10 3.67
N LEU A 21 4.39 23.74 2.92
CA LEU A 21 4.92 23.21 1.66
C LEU A 21 5.88 22.02 1.85
N ARG A 22 6.29 21.73 3.10
CA ARG A 22 7.14 20.59 3.42
C ARG A 22 6.29 19.32 3.51
N ARG A 23 6.62 18.32 2.69
CA ARG A 23 6.00 16.99 2.78
C ARG A 23 6.22 16.39 4.18
N LYS A 24 5.14 15.88 4.77
CA LYS A 24 5.22 15.08 5.99
C LYS A 24 5.89 13.74 5.64
N ARG A 25 6.68 13.21 6.57
CA ARG A 25 7.47 11.98 6.37
C ARG A 25 6.93 10.86 7.25
N VAL A 26 6.83 9.65 6.71
CA VAL A 26 6.41 8.44 7.43
C VAL A 26 7.47 7.36 7.25
N LEU A 27 7.85 6.70 8.34
CA LEU A 27 8.66 5.49 8.32
C LEU A 27 7.75 4.30 8.59
N ILE A 28 7.62 3.40 7.62
CA ILE A 28 6.95 2.11 7.79
C ILE A 28 8.04 1.06 7.99
N VAL A 29 8.03 0.40 9.16
CA VAL A 29 8.96 -0.69 9.45
C VAL A 29 8.22 -2.01 9.28
N VAL A 30 8.71 -2.87 8.38
CA VAL A 30 8.16 -4.21 8.16
C VAL A 30 9.17 -5.28 8.59
N ALA A 31 8.67 -6.45 8.96
CA ALA A 31 9.51 -7.55 9.41
C ALA A 31 10.43 -8.07 8.28
N ASN A 32 11.68 -8.38 8.63
CA ASN A 32 12.52 -9.22 7.79
C ASN A 32 11.90 -10.63 7.68
N PRO A 33 12.05 -11.32 6.53
CA PRO A 33 11.52 -12.67 6.37
C PRO A 33 12.18 -13.64 7.35
N THR A 34 11.40 -14.59 7.86
CA THR A 34 11.89 -15.60 8.82
C THR A 34 11.10 -16.89 8.68
N THR A 35 11.42 -17.90 9.50
CA THR A 35 10.63 -19.13 9.63
C THR A 35 9.81 -19.06 10.91
N ALA A 36 8.50 -19.25 10.82
CA ALA A 36 7.62 -19.25 11.98
C ALA A 36 7.96 -20.43 12.91
N THR A 37 8.25 -20.16 14.18
CA THR A 37 8.69 -21.17 15.15
C THR A 37 7.62 -22.18 15.54
N THR A 38 6.35 -21.84 15.34
CA THR A 38 5.19 -22.66 15.71
C THR A 38 4.82 -23.70 14.66
N VAL A 39 5.03 -23.40 13.39
CA VAL A 39 4.50 -24.14 12.23
C VAL A 39 5.58 -24.49 11.19
N GLY A 40 6.77 -23.89 11.30
CA GLY A 40 7.96 -24.29 10.55
C GLY A 40 8.02 -23.80 9.11
N TRP A 41 7.05 -23.02 8.63
CA TRP A 41 7.07 -22.45 7.28
C TRP A 41 7.64 -21.02 7.24
N SER A 42 8.13 -20.63 6.07
CA SER A 42 8.63 -19.27 5.80
C SER A 42 7.49 -18.25 5.86
N VAL A 43 7.74 -17.13 6.52
CA VAL A 43 6.82 -16.00 6.66
C VAL A 43 7.50 -14.70 6.27
N GLY A 44 6.71 -13.76 5.76
CA GLY A 44 7.12 -12.42 5.37
C GLY A 44 6.20 -11.35 5.96
N PHE A 45 6.29 -10.12 5.45
CA PHE A 45 5.26 -9.13 5.75
C PHE A 45 3.97 -9.45 4.98
N TRP A 46 2.81 -9.17 5.56
CA TRP A 46 1.54 -9.36 4.88
C TRP A 46 1.32 -8.24 3.84
N GLY A 47 1.06 -8.60 2.57
CA GLY A 47 0.99 -7.66 1.45
C GLY A 47 0.10 -6.44 1.70
N ALA A 48 -1.16 -6.67 2.07
CA ALA A 48 -2.14 -5.60 2.34
C ALA A 48 -1.71 -4.65 3.47
N GLU A 49 -1.00 -5.16 4.49
CA GLU A 49 -0.55 -4.38 5.64
C GLU A 49 0.57 -3.39 5.28
N LEU A 50 1.25 -3.60 4.15
CA LEU A 50 2.22 -2.64 3.61
C LEU A 50 1.63 -1.79 2.48
N THR A 51 1.01 -2.42 1.49
CA THR A 51 0.63 -1.75 0.24
C THR A 51 -0.53 -0.78 0.43
N HIS A 52 -1.51 -1.09 1.28
CA HIS A 52 -2.66 -0.22 1.52
C HIS A 52 -2.26 1.07 2.24
N PRO A 53 -1.57 1.04 3.40
CA PRO A 53 -1.14 2.27 4.04
C PRO A 53 -0.13 3.03 3.19
N TYR A 54 0.76 2.35 2.47
CA TYR A 54 1.67 3.03 1.54
C TYR A 54 0.86 3.81 0.49
N TYR A 55 -0.10 3.17 -0.19
CA TYR A 55 -0.93 3.80 -1.22
C TYR A 55 -1.67 5.03 -0.67
N GLU A 56 -2.40 4.88 0.43
CA GLU A 56 -3.17 5.97 1.03
C GLU A 56 -2.28 7.16 1.47
N LEU A 57 -1.10 6.88 2.00
CA LEU A 57 -0.14 7.91 2.42
C LEU A 57 0.47 8.63 1.22
N THR A 58 0.90 7.89 0.20
CA THR A 58 1.51 8.49 -1.00
C THR A 58 0.50 9.31 -1.80
N GLU A 59 -0.75 8.86 -1.91
CA GLU A 59 -1.84 9.62 -2.55
C GLU A 59 -2.12 10.95 -1.83
N ARG A 60 -1.84 11.02 -0.53
CA ARG A 60 -1.96 12.25 0.29
C ARG A 60 -0.67 13.09 0.32
N GLY A 61 0.33 12.75 -0.48
CA GLY A 61 1.56 13.51 -0.63
C GLY A 61 2.59 13.33 0.50
N PHE A 62 2.45 12.28 1.33
CA PHE A 62 3.47 11.94 2.31
C PHE A 62 4.70 11.33 1.62
N GLU A 63 5.89 11.63 2.15
CA GLU A 63 7.11 10.93 1.81
C GLU A 63 7.22 9.68 2.69
N VAL A 64 7.07 8.50 2.08
CA VAL A 64 7.09 7.22 2.80
C VAL A 64 8.45 6.55 2.60
N THR A 65 9.10 6.18 3.71
CA THR A 65 10.27 5.30 3.71
C THR A 65 9.87 3.94 4.27
N ILE A 66 10.23 2.88 3.56
CA ILE A 66 10.07 1.50 4.04
C ILE A 66 11.42 1.01 4.55
N ALA A 67 11.45 0.45 5.74
CA ALA A 67 12.65 -0.10 6.36
C ALA A 67 12.34 -1.45 7.03
N SER A 68 13.41 -2.15 7.40
CA SER A 68 13.35 -3.37 8.19
C SER A 68 14.29 -3.26 9.40
N PRO A 69 14.02 -3.97 10.50
CA PRO A 69 14.86 -3.93 11.71
C PRO A 69 16.33 -4.18 11.44
N ASP A 70 16.64 -5.13 10.54
CA ASP A 70 18.03 -5.50 10.23
C ASP A 70 18.63 -4.65 9.10
N GLY A 71 17.87 -3.73 8.52
CA GLY A 71 18.27 -2.99 7.30
C GLY A 71 18.41 -3.86 6.05
N LEU A 72 18.03 -5.14 6.14
CA LEU A 72 18.11 -6.12 5.07
C LEU A 72 16.84 -6.14 4.20
N PRO A 73 16.90 -6.73 2.99
CA PRO A 73 15.74 -6.87 2.14
C PRO A 73 14.57 -7.58 2.83
N VAL A 74 13.36 -7.15 2.49
CA VAL A 74 12.10 -7.72 2.98
C VAL A 74 11.45 -8.57 1.90
N ARG A 75 10.54 -9.46 2.30
CA ARG A 75 9.77 -10.30 1.38
C ARG A 75 8.32 -10.35 1.84
N MET A 76 7.42 -10.28 0.87
CA MET A 76 5.99 -10.47 1.09
C MET A 76 5.74 -11.94 1.44
N ASP A 77 4.85 -12.19 2.39
CA ASP A 77 4.36 -13.53 2.69
C ASP A 77 3.63 -14.09 1.47
N SER A 78 3.96 -15.32 1.04
CA SER A 78 3.37 -15.91 -0.16
C SER A 78 1.85 -16.06 -0.05
N LEU A 79 1.32 -16.34 1.14
CA LEU A 79 -0.12 -16.49 1.34
C LEU A 79 -0.88 -15.16 1.23
N SER A 80 -0.15 -14.04 1.29
CA SER A 80 -0.70 -12.72 1.08
C SER A 80 -0.63 -12.23 -0.36
N ASP A 81 0.08 -12.95 -1.25
CA ASP A 81 0.10 -12.66 -2.69
C ASP A 81 -1.31 -12.93 -3.26
N PRO A 82 -1.96 -11.95 -3.91
CA PRO A 82 -3.28 -12.14 -4.52
C PRO A 82 -3.32 -13.22 -5.61
N ARG A 83 -2.16 -13.66 -6.11
CA ARG A 83 -2.00 -14.73 -7.12
C ARG A 83 -1.78 -16.10 -6.50
N ASP A 84 -1.61 -16.19 -5.19
CA ASP A 84 -1.37 -17.47 -4.51
C ASP A 84 -2.57 -18.42 -4.67
N ALA A 85 -2.27 -19.72 -4.79
CA ALA A 85 -3.27 -20.75 -5.03
C ALA A 85 -4.31 -20.88 -3.91
N SER A 86 -3.98 -20.46 -2.67
CA SER A 86 -4.91 -20.45 -1.54
C SER A 86 -6.07 -19.46 -1.72
N LYS A 87 -5.89 -18.44 -2.55
CA LYS A 87 -6.83 -17.34 -2.80
C LYS A 87 -7.18 -16.50 -1.57
N TRP A 88 -6.38 -16.56 -0.50
CA TRP A 88 -6.62 -15.79 0.73
C TRP A 88 -6.72 -14.28 0.49
N SER A 89 -5.86 -13.75 -0.38
CA SER A 89 -5.85 -12.32 -0.76
C SER A 89 -6.32 -12.08 -2.20
N ALA A 90 -7.06 -13.00 -2.82
CA ALA A 90 -7.41 -12.89 -4.26
C ALA A 90 -8.21 -11.62 -4.62
N GLY A 91 -8.91 -11.01 -3.65
CA GLY A 91 -9.64 -9.76 -3.83
C GLY A 91 -8.81 -8.48 -3.62
N ASP A 92 -7.53 -8.60 -3.26
CA ASP A 92 -6.68 -7.45 -2.97
C ASP A 92 -6.06 -6.86 -4.25
N SER A 93 -6.85 -6.04 -4.92
CA SER A 93 -6.44 -5.35 -6.15
C SER A 93 -5.30 -4.34 -5.94
N ILE A 94 -5.18 -3.76 -4.74
CA ILE A 94 -4.10 -2.80 -4.44
C ILE A 94 -2.78 -3.57 -4.43
N THR A 95 -2.65 -4.63 -3.63
CA THR A 95 -1.43 -5.45 -3.59
C THR A 95 -1.11 -6.06 -4.96
N MET A 96 -2.14 -6.48 -5.72
CA MET A 96 -1.97 -6.96 -7.09
C MET A 96 -1.34 -5.90 -8.00
N GLY A 97 -1.76 -4.64 -7.88
CA GLY A 97 -1.19 -3.51 -8.63
C GLY A 97 0.30 -3.31 -8.31
N PHE A 98 0.67 -3.31 -7.02
CA PHE A 98 2.07 -3.17 -6.59
C PHE A 98 2.98 -4.27 -7.17
N GLY A 99 2.50 -5.51 -7.24
CA GLY A 99 3.30 -6.63 -7.76
C GLY A 99 3.50 -6.64 -9.28
N ASN A 100 2.70 -5.88 -10.04
CA ASN A 100 2.67 -5.93 -11.50
C ASN A 100 3.05 -4.62 -12.20
N THR A 101 3.26 -3.54 -11.44
CA THR A 101 3.66 -2.24 -11.99
C THR A 101 5.12 -1.99 -11.65
N PRO A 102 6.05 -2.03 -12.61
CA PRO A 102 7.42 -1.58 -12.39
C PRO A 102 7.40 -0.10 -11.96
N GLY A 103 8.13 0.23 -10.91
CA GLY A 103 8.36 1.61 -10.46
C GLY A 103 9.33 2.38 -11.35
#